data_AF-A0A261SGN2-F1
#
_entry.id   AF-A0A261SGN2-F1
#
_cell.length_a   1.000
_cell.length_b   1.000
_cell.length_c   1.000
_cell.angle_alpha   90.00
_cell.angle_beta   90.00
_cell.angle_gamma   90.00
#
_symmetry.space_group_name_H-M   'P 1'
#
loop_
_entity.id
_entity.type
_entity.pdbx_description
1 polymer ?
#
loop_
_entity_poly.entity_id
_entity_poly.type
_entity_poly.pdbx_seq_one_letter_code
_entity_poly.pdbx_strand_id
1 'polypeptide(L)' 'MSVPFEIEVSTLVSGKFIGRVNIPFDLGEGRQAWYSHATEPVRSAAQARADAEALVADTQKAFEKLGW' A
#
# COMPACT_ATOMS: atom_id res chain seq x y z
N MET A 1 -6.19 -14.36 -8.75
CA MET A 1 -7.26 -13.36 -8.53
C MET A 1 -6.56 -12.03 -8.24
N SER A 2 -6.95 -10.91 -8.84
CA SER A 2 -6.29 -9.63 -8.52
C SER A 2 -6.71 -9.16 -7.13
N VAL A 3 -5.80 -9.22 -6.16
CA VAL A 3 -6.02 -8.65 -4.83
C VAL A 3 -6.27 -7.14 -4.99
N PRO A 4 -7.34 -6.56 -4.45
CA PRO A 4 -7.54 -5.11 -4.51
C PRO A 4 -6.43 -4.42 -3.72
N PHE A 5 -5.72 -3.47 -4.34
CA PHE A 5 -4.76 -2.61 -3.65
C PHE A 5 -5.33 -1.20 -3.60
N GLU A 6 -5.31 -0.59 -2.43
CA GLU A 6 -5.67 0.81 -2.24
C GLU A 6 -4.42 1.62 -1.92
N ILE A 7 -4.22 2.74 -2.62
CA ILE A 7 -3.09 3.64 -2.39
C ILE A 7 -3.62 4.93 -1.77
N GLU A 8 -3.13 5.24 -0.58
CA GLU A 8 -3.40 6.48 0.15
C GLU A 8 -2.12 7.32 0.20
N VAL A 9 -2.21 8.63 0.02
CA VAL A 9 -1.07 9.54 0.26
C VAL A 9 -1.42 10.41 1.46
N SER A 10 -0.62 10.33 2.51
CA SER A 10 -0.82 11.08 3.75
C SER A 10 0.30 12.10 3.95
N THR A 11 -0.04 13.24 4.53
CA THR A 11 0.94 14.28 4.90
C THR A 11 1.35 14.08 6.36
N LEU A 12 2.64 14.14 6.65
CA LEU A 12 3.21 14.06 8.00
C LEU A 12 3.34 15.45 8.63
N VAL A 13 3.39 15.48 9.97
CA VAL A 13 3.61 16.72 10.75
C VAL A 13 4.92 17.43 10.37
N SER A 14 5.90 16.70 9.83
CA SER A 14 7.16 17.25 9.32
C SER A 14 7.06 17.97 7.98
N GLY A 15 5.87 18.06 7.37
CA GLY A 15 5.66 18.62 6.03
C GLY A 15 6.08 17.70 4.88
N LYS A 16 6.45 16.45 5.19
CA LYS A 16 6.73 15.40 4.22
C LYS A 16 5.46 14.61 3.88
N PHE A 17 5.50 13.84 2.81
CA PHE A 17 4.43 12.96 2.35
C PHE A 17 4.88 11.50 2.44
N ILE A 18 3.95 10.61 2.76
CA ILE A 18 4.14 9.15 2.67
C ILE A 18 3.05 8.59 1.76
N GLY A 19 3.41 7.60 0.96
CA GLY A 19 2.45 6.74 0.29
C GLY A 19 2.18 5.53 1.17
N ARG A 20 0.94 5.10 1.29
CA ARG A 20 0.52 3.90 2.00
C ARG A 20 -0.21 3.00 1.04
N VAL A 21 0.24 1.76 0.95
CA VAL A 21 -0.45 0.69 0.25
C VAL A 21 -1.26 -0.09 1.27
N ASN A 22 -2.56 -0.19 1.06
CA ASN A 22 -3.49 -0.97 1.87
C ASN A 22 -4.02 -2.14 1.05
N ILE A 23 -3.98 -3.34 1.64
CA ILE A 23 -4.43 -4.58 1.03
C ILE A 23 -5.52 -5.15 1.93
N PRO A 24 -6.80 -5.05 1.54
CA PRO A 24 -7.87 -5.64 2.30
C PRO A 24 -7.95 -7.15 2.04
N PHE A 25 -8.24 -7.91 3.09
CA PHE A 25 -8.53 -9.33 3.00
C PHE A 25 -9.68 -9.68 3.95
N ASP A 26 -10.49 -10.64 3.53
CA ASP A 26 -11.63 -11.12 4.31
C ASP A 26 -11.14 -12.10 5.39
N LEU A 27 -11.57 -11.88 6.63
CA LEU A 27 -11.32 -12.77 7.76
C LEU A 27 -12.48 -13.77 7.98
N GLY A 28 -13.57 -13.64 7.23
CA GLY A 28 -14.82 -14.35 7.43
C GLY A 28 -15.80 -13.59 8.33
N GLU A 29 -17.07 -14.03 8.34
CA GLU A 29 -18.14 -13.47 9.19
C GLU A 29 -18.38 -11.96 8.99
N GLY A 30 -18.13 -11.45 7.78
CA GLY A 30 -18.27 -10.03 7.45
C GLY A 30 -17.18 -9.14 8.05
N ARG A 31 -16.08 -9.72 8.55
CA ARG A 31 -14.94 -8.99 9.10
C ARG A 31 -13.87 -8.84 8.04
N GLN A 32 -13.41 -7.61 7.84
CA GLN A 32 -12.33 -7.29 6.92
C GLN A 32 -11.11 -6.81 7.70
N ALA A 33 -9.93 -7.30 7.34
CA ALA A 33 -8.66 -6.81 7.81
C ALA A 33 -7.85 -6.22 6.67
N TRP A 34 -6.83 -5.43 7.03
CA TRP A 34 -6.06 -4.62 6.11
C TRP A 34 -4.59 -4.82 6.44
N TYR A 35 -3.78 -5.19 5.45
CA TYR A 35 -2.34 -5.09 5.54
C TYR A 35 -1.91 -3.73 4.98
N SER A 36 -1.27 -2.92 5.80
CA SER A 36 -0.84 -1.56 5.43
C SER A 36 0.68 -1.48 5.42
N HIS A 37 1.25 -0.98 4.32
CA HIS A 37 2.69 -0.69 4.22
C HIS A 37 2.91 0.75 3.76
N ALA A 38 3.75 1.50 4.48
CA ALA A 38 4.05 2.89 4.17
C ALA A 38 5.45 3.03 3.55
N THR A 39 5.57 3.89 2.54
CA THR A 39 6.84 4.28 1.93
C THR A 39 7.64 5.20 2.86
N GLU A 40 8.89 5.44 2.51
CA GLU A 40 9.69 6.45 3.20
C GLU A 40 9.09 7.87 3.04
N PRO A 41 9.28 8.76 4.03
CA PRO A 41 8.83 10.15 3.93
C PRO A 41 9.60 10.96 2.89
N VAL A 42 8.89 11.45 1.88
CA VAL A 42 9.44 12.27 0.78
C VAL A 42 8.88 13.69 0.79
N ARG A 43 9.49 14.60 0.03
CA ARG A 43 9.08 16.02 -0.01
C ARG A 43 7.95 16.32 -0.99
N SER A 44 7.52 15.34 -1.78
CA SER A 44 6.51 15.51 -2.83
C SER A 44 5.42 14.45 -2.73
N ALA A 45 4.15 14.89 -2.74
CA ALA A 45 3.00 13.99 -2.78
C ALA A 45 3.00 13.10 -4.05
N ALA A 46 3.43 13.64 -5.19
CA ALA A 46 3.53 12.89 -6.43
C ALA A 46 4.59 11.79 -6.34
N GLN A 47 5.74 12.09 -5.71
CA GLN A 47 6.78 11.09 -5.46
C GLN A 47 6.28 10.01 -4.50
N ALA A 48 5.62 10.40 -3.40
CA ALA A 48 5.08 9.46 -2.42
C ALA A 48 4.08 8.48 -3.06
N ARG A 49 3.29 8.97 -4.02
CA ARG A 49 2.37 8.14 -4.80
C ARG A 49 3.11 7.18 -5.72
N ALA A 50 4.08 7.66 -6.49
CA ALA A 50 4.87 6.84 -7.40
C ALA A 50 5.63 5.73 -6.63
N ASP A 51 6.17 6.05 -5.45
CA ASP A 51 6.85 5.09 -4.58
C ASP A 51 5.87 4.01 -4.07
N ALA A 52 4.64 4.39 -3.70
CA ALA A 52 3.62 3.43 -3.28
C ALA A 52 3.12 2.56 -4.44
N GLU A 53 2.98 3.12 -5.65
CA GLU A 53 2.63 2.37 -6.86
C GLU A 53 3.73 1.35 -7.22
N ALA A 54 5.00 1.73 -7.09
CA ALA A 54 6.12 0.78 -7.24
C ALA A 54 6.06 -0.34 -6.19
N LEU A 55 5.71 0.01 -4.94
CA LEU A 55 5.59 -0.95 -3.85
C LEU A 55 4.44 -1.95 -4.07
N VAL A 56 3.34 -1.54 -4.71
CA VAL A 56 2.28 -2.47 -5.16
C VAL A 56 2.83 -3.50 -6.14
N ALA A 57 3.60 -3.07 -7.15
CA ALA A 57 4.15 -3.98 -8.15
C ALA A 57 5.11 -5.02 -7.54
N ASP A 58 5.93 -4.60 -6.58
CA ASP A 58 6.82 -5.51 -5.84
C ASP A 58 6.04 -6.45 -4.92
N THR A 59 4.99 -5.94 -4.28
CA THR A 59 4.12 -6.74 -3.41
C THR A 59 3.35 -7.79 -4.22
N GLN A 60 2.75 -7.43 -5.36
CA GLN A 60 2.10 -8.38 -6.26
C GLN A 60 3.02 -9.53 -6.66
N LYS A 61 4.25 -9.23 -7.09
CA LYS A 61 5.26 -10.25 -7.42
C LYS A 61 5.62 -11.13 -6.22
N ALA A 62 5.64 -10.59 -5.01
CA ALA A 62 5.91 -11.36 -3.80
C ALA A 62 4.76 -12.30 -3.45
N PHE A 63 3.50 -11.86 -3.58
CA PHE A 63 2.31 -12.68 -3.36
C PHE A 63 2.17 -13.79 -4.41
N GLU A 64 2.44 -13.51 -5.69
CA GLU A 64 2.45 -14.53 -6.75
C GLU A 64 3.42 -15.69 -6.42
N LYS A 65 4.60 -15.38 -5.87
CA LYS A 65 5.58 -16.40 -5.45
C LYS A 65 5.09 -17.28 -4.30
N LEU A 66 4.19 -16.76 -3.46
CA LEU A 66 3.60 -17.47 -2.32
C LEU A 66 2.39 -18.33 -2.74
N GLY A 67 1.98 -18.29 -4.02
CA GLY A 67 0.84 -19.05 -4.54
C GLY A 67 -0.52 -18.51 -4.09
N TRP A 68 -0.57 -17.24 -3.69
CA TRP A 68 -1.80 -16.50 -3.37
C TRP A 68 -2.45 -15.91 -4.63
#